data_AF-A0A534V0I4-F1
#
_entry.id   AF-A0A534V0I4-F1
#
_cell.length_a   1.000
_cell.length_b   1.000
_cell.length_c   1.000
_cell.angle_alpha   90.00
_cell.angle_beta   90.00
_cell.angle_gamma   90.00
#
_symmetry.space_group_name_H-M   'P 1'
#
loop_
_entity.id
_entity.type
_entity.pdbx_description
1 polymer ?
#
loop_
_entity_poly.entity_id
_entity_poly.type
_entity_poly.pdbx_seq_one_letter_code
_entity_poly.pdbx_strand_id
1 'polypeptide(L)'
;MGVALQKAKLYEETRRQAAELEKANKLQADFAAMIAHDLRSPLVNIVGVVEVMMAGMFGDVTEEQKKWLLRLQANSRGLVDLVSDFLDVSQTGVRLCRCDQRSGQSYGDD
;
A
#
# COMPACT_ATOMS: atom_id res chain seq x y z
N MET A 1 -23.92 42.67 -4.09
CA MET A 1 -23.49 41.70 -5.14
C MET A 1 -22.05 41.18 -4.99
N GLY A 2 -21.16 41.79 -4.19
CA GLY A 2 -19.76 41.33 -4.07
C GLY A 2 -19.54 39.99 -3.33
N VAL A 3 -20.40 39.64 -2.36
CA VAL A 3 -20.20 38.45 -1.51
C VAL A 3 -20.36 37.13 -2.28
N ALA A 4 -21.28 37.08 -3.26
CA ALA A 4 -21.53 35.87 -4.06
C ALA A 4 -20.35 35.53 -4.98
N LEU A 5 -19.74 36.55 -5.62
CA LEU A 5 -18.56 36.38 -6.47
C LEU A 5 -17.32 35.95 -5.66
N GLN A 6 -17.12 36.52 -4.47
CA GLN A 6 -16.00 36.14 -3.60
C GLN A 6 -16.15 34.72 -3.06
N LYS A 7 -17.39 34.31 -2.72
CA LYS A 7 -17.69 32.94 -2.30
C LYS A 7 -17.46 31.93 -3.43
N ALA A 8 -17.89 32.25 -4.66
CA ALA A 8 -17.64 31.42 -5.84
C ALA A 8 -16.14 31.22 -6.10
N LYS A 9 -15.35 32.30 -6.04
CA LYS A 9 -13.89 32.23 -6.21
C LYS A 9 -13.21 31.37 -5.14
N LEU A 10 -13.63 31.50 -3.87
CA LEU A 10 -13.10 30.69 -2.77
C LEU A 10 -13.42 29.19 -2.95
N TYR A 11 -14.63 28.87 -3.41
CA TYR A 11 -15.02 27.49 -3.72
C TYR A 11 -14.20 26.91 -4.87
N GLU A 12 -13.94 27.69 -5.91
CA GLU A 12 -13.13 27.26 -7.04
C GLU A 12 -11.67 26.98 -6.62
N GLU A 13 -11.09 27.85 -5.79
CA GLU A 13 -9.74 27.68 -5.24
C GLU A 13 -9.65 26.45 -4.33
N THR A 14 -10.65 26.24 -3.47
CA THR A 14 -10.75 25.04 -2.62
C THR A 14 -10.86 23.77 -3.46
N ARG A 15 -11.68 23.78 -4.53
CA ARG A 15 -11.80 22.65 -5.46
C ARG A 15 -10.49 22.37 -6.18
N ARG A 16 -9.76 23.41 -6.58
CA ARG A 16 -8.45 23.26 -7.24
C ARG A 16 -7.44 22.61 -6.30
N GLN A 17 -7.35 23.08 -5.06
CA GLN A 17 -6.48 22.51 -4.03
C GLN A 17 -6.84 21.05 -3.72
N ALA A 18 -8.12 20.72 -3.64
CA ALA A 18 -8.59 19.35 -3.44
C ALA A 18 -8.18 18.43 -4.60
N ALA A 19 -8.30 18.89 -5.85
CA ALA A 19 -7.88 18.12 -7.03
C ALA A 19 -6.35 17.92 -7.11
N GLU A 20 -5.57 18.95 -6.74
CA GLU A 20 -4.10 18.83 -6.65
C GLU A 20 -3.69 17.82 -5.57
N LEU A 21 -4.35 17.86 -4.41
CA LEU A 21 -4.12 16.92 -3.31
C LEU A 21 -4.49 15.48 -3.69
N GLU A 22 -5.62 15.28 -4.38
CA GLU A 22 -6.04 13.96 -4.86
C GLU A 22 -5.02 13.37 -5.85
N LYS A 23 -4.50 14.20 -6.77
CA LYS A 23 -3.47 13.76 -7.70
C LYS A 23 -2.18 13.36 -6.98
N ALA A 24 -1.75 14.14 -5.98
CA ALA A 24 -0.57 13.82 -5.18
C ALA A 24 -0.75 12.51 -4.38
N ASN A 25 -1.91 12.35 -3.72
CA ASN A 25 -2.23 11.13 -2.98
C ASN A 25 -2.25 9.89 -3.88
N LYS A 26 -2.80 10.01 -5.09
CA LYS A 26 -2.80 8.92 -6.06
C LYS A 26 -1.38 8.53 -6.48
N LEU A 27 -0.53 9.51 -6.80
CA LEU A 27 0.87 9.23 -7.14
C LEU A 27 1.62 8.54 -6.01
N GLN A 28 1.40 8.97 -4.76
CA GLN A 28 2.01 8.33 -3.59
C GLN A 28 1.52 6.88 -3.42
N ALA A 29 0.22 6.64 -3.58
CA ALA A 29 -0.35 5.29 -3.46
C ALA A 29 0.15 4.35 -4.57
N ASP A 30 0.22 4.84 -5.82
CA ASP A 30 0.72 4.08 -6.96
C ASP A 30 2.21 3.74 -6.78
N PHE A 31 3.01 4.69 -6.29
CA PHE A 31 4.42 4.46 -5.96
C PHE A 31 4.60 3.42 -4.84
N ALA A 32 3.82 3.54 -3.75
CA ALA A 32 3.87 2.59 -2.65
C ALA A 32 3.48 1.17 -3.10
N ALA A 33 2.46 1.03 -3.95
CA ALA A 33 2.03 -0.24 -4.52
C ALA A 33 3.12 -0.91 -5.36
N MET A 34 3.80 -0.13 -6.20
CA MET A 34 4.92 -0.62 -7.01
C MET A 34 6.07 -1.14 -6.14
N ILE A 35 6.53 -0.36 -5.16
CA ILE A 35 7.61 -0.79 -4.27
C ILE A 35 7.21 -2.02 -3.45
N ALA A 36 5.98 -2.08 -2.94
CA ALA A 36 5.50 -3.24 -2.19
C ALA A 36 5.50 -4.53 -3.04
N HIS A 37 5.10 -4.43 -4.31
CA HIS A 37 5.16 -5.55 -5.24
C HIS A 37 6.60 -6.03 -5.46
N ASP A 38 7.51 -5.10 -5.72
CA ASP A 38 8.92 -5.40 -6.00
C ASP A 38 9.66 -5.97 -4.80
N LEU A 39 9.26 -5.60 -3.57
CA LEU A 39 9.80 -6.17 -2.34
C LEU A 39 9.18 -7.52 -1.96
N ARG A 40 7.91 -7.76 -2.29
CA ARG A 40 7.24 -9.03 -1.98
C ARG A 40 7.90 -10.22 -2.69
N SER A 41 8.22 -10.07 -3.98
CA SER A 41 8.82 -11.13 -4.80
C SER A 41 10.13 -11.70 -4.21
N PRO A 42 11.17 -10.90 -3.92
CA PRO A 42 12.42 -11.42 -3.35
C PRO A 42 12.23 -12.01 -1.94
N LEU A 43 11.34 -11.45 -1.11
CA LEU A 43 11.07 -12.00 0.22
C LEU A 43 10.38 -13.36 0.17
N VAL A 44 9.38 -13.51 -0.71
CA VAL A 44 8.70 -14.79 -0.96
C VAL A 44 9.69 -15.83 -1.51
N ASN A 45 10.60 -15.40 -2.39
CA ASN A 45 11.66 -16.27 -2.90
C ASN A 45 12.57 -16.78 -1.76
N ILE A 46 13.02 -15.91 -0.86
CA ILE A 46 13.84 -16.31 0.30
C ILE A 46 13.10 -17.34 1.17
N VAL A 47 11.81 -17.13 1.45
CA VAL A 47 10.98 -18.09 2.20
C VAL A 47 10.95 -19.44 1.48
N GLY A 48 10.72 -19.45 0.16
CA GLY A 48 10.68 -20.67 -0.64
C GLY A 48 12.03 -21.40 -0.67
N VAL A 49 13.14 -20.69 -0.83
CA VAL A 49 14.49 -21.28 -0.79
C VAL A 49 14.76 -21.92 0.57
N VAL A 50 14.41 -21.23 1.66
CA VAL A 50 14.55 -21.77 3.01
C VAL A 50 13.70 -23.03 3.20
N GLU A 51 12.46 -23.05 2.70
CA GLU A 51 11.59 -24.22 2.76
C GLU A 51 12.16 -25.42 1.99
N VAL A 52 12.71 -25.19 0.80
CA VAL A 52 13.37 -26.22 -0.03
C VAL A 52 14.65 -26.75 0.64
N MET A 53 15.44 -25.86 1.26
CA MET A 53 16.62 -26.27 2.05
C MET A 53 16.22 -27.12 3.25
N MET A 54 15.19 -26.71 4.02
CA MET A 54 14.68 -27.49 5.15
C MET A 54 14.08 -28.83 4.74
N ALA A 55 13.57 -28.95 3.51
CA ALA A 55 13.07 -30.20 2.94
C ALA A 55 14.18 -31.18 2.50
N GLY A 56 15.46 -30.81 2.65
CA GLY A 56 16.61 -31.64 2.30
C GLY A 56 16.89 -31.74 0.81
N MET A 57 16.23 -30.93 -0.04
CA MET A 57 16.40 -30.97 -1.49
C MET A 57 17.81 -30.52 -1.95
N PHE A 58 18.56 -29.85 -1.07
CA PHE A 58 19.96 -29.47 -1.28
C PHE A 58 20.95 -30.32 -0.48
N GLY A 59 20.49 -31.43 0.11
CA GLY A 59 21.25 -32.27 1.04
C GLY A 59 20.84 -32.08 2.50
N ASP A 60 21.45 -32.87 3.38
CA ASP A 60 21.13 -32.86 4.80
C ASP A 60 21.53 -31.53 5.46
N VAL A 61 20.66 -31.07 6.36
CA VAL A 61 20.83 -29.82 7.10
C VAL A 61 21.18 -30.16 8.55
N THR A 62 22.28 -29.59 9.06
CA THR A 62 22.65 -29.78 10.47
C THR A 62 21.65 -29.08 11.40
N GLU A 63 21.59 -29.50 12.67
CA GLU A 63 20.73 -28.85 13.65
C GLU A 63 21.05 -27.36 13.86
N GLU A 64 22.31 -26.96 13.71
CA GLU A 64 22.69 -25.55 13.76
C GLU A 64 22.17 -24.78 12.54
N GLN A 65 22.35 -25.33 11.33
CA GLN A 65 21.83 -24.74 10.10
C GLN A 65 20.31 -24.60 10.16
N LYS A 66 19.61 -25.62 10.68
CA LYS A 66 18.15 -25.61 10.85
C LYS A 66 17.67 -24.46 11.75
N LYS A 67 18.38 -24.16 12.85
CA LYS A 67 18.08 -23.01 13.71
C LYS A 67 18.21 -21.68 12.96
N TRP A 68 19.23 -21.53 12.13
CA TRP A 68 19.43 -20.33 11.30
C TRP A 68 18.37 -20.21 10.21
N LEU A 69 18.03 -21.30 9.52
CA LEU A 69 16.99 -21.33 8.51
C LEU A 69 15.62 -20.93 9.09
N LEU A 70 15.25 -21.44 10.27
CA LEU A 70 14.01 -21.05 10.95
C LEU A 70 13.97 -19.55 11.29
N ARG A 71 15.10 -18.97 11.72
CA ARG A 71 15.20 -17.51 11.95
C ARG A 71 15.05 -16.73 10.66
N LEU A 72 15.70 -17.17 9.58
CA LEU A 72 15.60 -16.57 8.25
C LEU A 72 14.14 -16.60 7.75
N GLN A 73 13.48 -17.75 7.87
CA GLN A 73 12.07 -17.91 7.52
C GLN A 73 11.16 -16.95 8.30
N ALA A 74 11.33 -16.87 9.62
CA ALA A 74 10.54 -15.98 10.48
C ALA A 74 10.75 -14.50 10.11
N ASN A 75 12.00 -14.09 9.89
CA ASN A 75 12.32 -12.72 9.51
C ASN A 75 11.76 -12.37 8.12
N SER A 76 11.90 -13.25 7.13
CA SER A 76 11.38 -13.01 5.78
C SER A 76 9.86 -12.93 5.75
N ARG A 77 9.17 -13.79 6.51
CA ARG A 77 7.70 -13.70 6.66
C ARG A 77 7.29 -12.39 7.34
N GLY A 78 7.95 -12.02 8.43
CA GLY A 78 7.69 -10.74 9.10
C GLY A 78 7.90 -9.52 8.20
N LEU A 79 8.88 -9.57 7.29
CA LEU A 79 9.08 -8.50 6.30
C LEU A 79 7.97 -8.47 5.24
N VAL A 80 7.44 -9.62 4.82
CA VAL A 80 6.29 -9.66 3.91
C VAL A 80 5.07 -9.00 4.55
N ASP A 81 4.83 -9.29 5.82
CA ASP A 81 3.73 -8.70 6.60
C ASP A 81 3.92 -7.19 6.74
N LEU A 82 5.13 -6.74 7.11
CA LEU A 82 5.45 -5.31 7.24
C LEU A 82 5.27 -4.54 5.93
N VAL A 83 5.64 -5.14 4.79
CA VAL A 83 5.42 -4.54 3.46
C VAL A 83 3.92 -4.44 3.16
N SER A 84 3.13 -5.42 3.58
CA SER A 84 1.67 -5.38 3.43
C SER A 84 1.06 -4.25 4.27
N ASP A 85 1.47 -4.14 5.54
CA ASP A 85 0.99 -3.09 6.45
C ASP A 85 1.35 -1.69 5.93
N PHE A 86 2.58 -1.51 5.41
CA PHE A 86 3.02 -0.26 4.79
C PHE A 86 2.16 0.13 3.59
N LEU A 87 1.78 -0.84 2.75
CA LEU A 87 0.92 -0.62 1.60
C LEU A 87 -0.49 -0.17 2.04
N ASP A 88 -1.04 -0.80 3.06
CA ASP A 88 -2.37 -0.46 3.58
C ASP A 88 -2.44 0.97 4.14
N VAL A 89 -1.42 1.39 4.89
CA VAL A 89 -1.30 2.78 5.38
C VAL A 89 -1.21 3.75 4.20
N SER A 90 -0.40 3.43 3.19
CA SER A 90 -0.20 4.28 2.01
C SER A 90 -1.48 4.46 1.17
N GLN A 91 -2.41 3.51 1.23
CA GLN A 91 -3.69 3.58 0.51
C GLN A 91 -4.84 4.19 1.33
N THR A 92 -4.69 4.39 2.64
CA THR A 92 -5.77 4.83 3.53
C THR A 92 -6.35 6.19 3.09
N GLY A 93 -5.51 7.14 2.69
CA GLY A 93 -5.94 8.46 2.20
C GLY A 93 -6.72 8.42 0.88
N VAL A 94 -6.44 7.45 0.01
CA VAL A 94 -7.14 7.30 -1.29
C VAL A 94 -8.51 6.64 -1.10
N ARG A 95 -8.64 5.74 -0.12
CA ARG A 95 -9.88 4.99 0.14
C ARG A 95 -10.99 5.87 0.73
N LEU A 96 -10.62 6.83 1.59
CA LEU A 96 -11.55 7.80 2.19
C LEU A 96 -12.22 8.70 1.14
N CYS A 97 -11.48 9.18 0.13
CA CYS A 97 -12.05 10.00 -0.95
C CYS A 97 -13.08 9.23 -1.81
N ARG A 98 -12.90 7.92 -2.03
CA ARG A 98 -13.87 7.11 -2.79
C ARG A 98 -15.20 6.92 -2.05
N CYS A 99 -15.20 6.98 -0.71
CA CYS A 99 -16.44 6.91 0.07
C CYS A 99 -17.22 8.22 0.00
N ASP A 100 -16.53 9.37 0.00
CA ASP A 100 -17.17 10.70 -0.05
C ASP A 100 -17.86 10.99 -1.41
N GLN A 101 -17.23 10.59 -2.53
CA GLN A 101 -17.79 10.83 -3.87
C GLN A 101 -19.07 10.02 -4.17
N ARG A 102 -19.31 8.91 -3.45
CA ARG A 102 -20.51 8.07 -3.67
C ARG A 102 -21.77 8.62 -2.98
N SER A 103 -21.61 9.42 -1.92
CA SER A 103 -22.72 10.08 -1.23
C SER A 103 -23.25 11.33 -1.94
N GLY A 104 -22.52 11.88 -2.92
CA GLY A 104 -22.90 13.09 -3.65
C GLY A 104 -23.67 12.89 -4.96
N GLN A 105 -23.87 11.65 -5.41
CA GLN A 105 -24.46 11.34 -6.74
C GLN A 105 -25.93 10.90 -6.71
N SER A 106 -26.63 11.02 -5.56
CA SER A 106 -28.03 10.59 -5.41
C SER A 106 -29.02 11.75 -5.24
N TYR A 107 -28.67 12.99 -5.61
CA TYR A 107 -29.57 14.15 -5.52
C TYR A 107 -29.46 14.98 -6.81
N GLY A 108 -30.10 14.49 -7.89
CA GLY A 108 -30.03 15.16 -9.19
C GLY A 108 -30.83 14.54 -10.35
N ASP A 109 -31.59 13.47 -10.11
CA ASP A 109 -32.58 12.95 -11.06
C ASP A 109 -33.95 12.97 -10.36
N ASP A 110 -34.61 14.13 -10.37
CA ASP A 110 -36.08 14.33 -10.32
C ASP A 110 -36.41 15.84 -10.42
#